data_AF-A0AA86L3F3-F1
#
_entry.id   AF-A0AA86L3F3-F1
#
_cell.length_a   1.000
_cell.length_b   1.000
_cell.length_c   1.000
_cell.angle_alpha   90.00
_cell.angle_beta   90.00
_cell.angle_gamma   90.00
#
_symmetry.space_group_name_H-M   'P 1'
#
loop_
_entity.id
_entity.type
_entity.pdbx_description
1 polymer ?
#
loop_
_entity_poly.entity_id
_entity_poly.type
_entity_poly.pdbx_seq_one_letter_code
_entity_poly.pdbx_strand_id
1 'polypeptide(L)'
;MEAIARRRIVSTRYNGDAMTLAPHQMFERHGALFVSALNLNKNWRSDEEKRLGQFKLDGLGETEVTDEAFEPLPMFQPAAPSDKDTLLLAV
;
A
#
# COMPACT_ATOMS: atom_id res chain seq x y z
N MET A 1 8.76 -5.51 1.06
CA MET A 1 8.92 -5.68 -0.40
C MET A 1 8.26 -6.95 -0.91
N GLU A 2 8.43 -8.08 -0.22
CA GLU A 2 7.79 -9.36 -0.58
C GLU A 2 6.29 -9.25 -0.87
N ALA A 3 5.54 -8.55 -0.01
CA ALA A 3 4.09 -8.40 -0.19
C ALA A 3 3.70 -7.72 -1.52
N ILE A 4 4.45 -6.73 -1.98
CA ILE A 4 4.21 -6.10 -3.29
C ILE A 4 4.59 -7.10 -4.39
N ALA A 5 5.80 -7.66 -4.35
CA ALA A 5 6.29 -8.58 -5.39
C ALA A 5 5.42 -9.83 -5.58
N ARG A 6 4.77 -10.32 -4.51
CA ARG A 6 3.90 -11.50 -4.52
C ARG A 6 2.41 -11.17 -4.44
N ARG A 7 2.05 -9.88 -4.49
CA ARG A 7 0.66 -9.39 -4.35
C ARG A 7 -0.04 -9.94 -3.11
N ARG A 8 0.68 -9.99 -1.99
CA ARG A 8 0.14 -10.45 -0.70
C ARG A 8 -0.42 -9.29 0.11
N ILE A 9 -1.50 -9.57 0.80
CA ILE A 9 -2.08 -8.68 1.80
C ILE A 9 -1.13 -8.60 3.00
N VAL A 10 -1.19 -7.47 3.70
CA VAL A 10 -0.41 -7.20 4.89
C VAL A 10 -1.33 -6.81 6.04
N SER A 11 -1.20 -7.47 7.18
CA SER A 11 -1.73 -6.98 8.46
C SER A 11 -0.67 -6.09 9.11
N THR A 12 -1.09 -4.99 9.73
CA THR A 12 -0.18 -4.02 10.33
C THR A 12 -0.91 -3.14 11.34
N ARG A 13 -0.17 -2.41 12.18
CA ARG A 13 -0.67 -1.23 12.87
C ARG A 13 -0.12 0.04 12.24
N TYR A 14 -0.95 1.06 12.14
CA TYR A 14 -0.54 2.39 11.69
C TYR A 14 -1.20 3.43 12.59
N ASN A 15 -0.41 4.32 13.19
CA ASN A 15 -0.88 5.30 14.18
C ASN A 15 -1.69 4.67 15.34
N GLY A 16 -1.40 3.42 15.72
CA GLY A 16 -2.09 2.69 16.79
C GLY A 16 -3.26 1.81 16.30
N ASP A 17 -3.82 2.10 15.13
CA ASP A 17 -4.95 1.36 14.58
C ASP A 17 -4.50 0.14 13.80
N ALA A 18 -5.16 -1.00 14.02
CA ALA A 18 -4.95 -2.21 13.23
C ALA A 18 -5.55 -2.03 11.84
N MET A 19 -4.79 -2.45 10.82
CA MET A 19 -5.14 -2.30 9.42
C MET A 19 -4.75 -3.53 8.61
N THR A 20 -5.46 -3.72 7.51
CA THR A 20 -5.25 -4.73 6.49
C THR A 20 -5.09 -4.00 5.17
N LEU A 21 -3.90 -4.11 4.58
CA LEU A 21 -3.48 -3.35 3.42
C LEU A 21 -3.21 -4.27 2.24
N ALA A 22 -3.65 -3.87 1.06
CA ALA A 22 -3.23 -4.43 -0.22
C ALA A 22 -2.16 -3.50 -0.85
N PRO A 23 -0.86 -3.78 -0.67
CA PRO A 23 0.23 -2.86 -1.03
C PRO A 23 0.54 -2.88 -2.53
N HIS A 24 0.32 -1.77 -3.23
CA HIS A 24 0.47 -1.68 -4.69
C HIS A 24 1.86 -1.21 -5.14
N GLN A 25 2.44 -0.25 -4.43
CA GLN A 25 3.77 0.27 -4.76
C GLN A 25 4.49 0.85 -3.55
N MET A 26 5.81 0.94 -3.66
CA MET A 26 6.71 1.60 -2.72
C MET A 26 7.45 2.71 -3.44
N PHE A 27 7.58 3.85 -2.78
CA PHE A 27 8.30 5.02 -3.31
C PHE A 27 9.08 5.72 -2.19
N GLU A 28 10.10 6.47 -2.57
CA GLU A 28 10.82 7.38 -1.70
C GLU A 28 10.29 8.80 -1.89
N ARG A 29 10.13 9.54 -0.79
CA ARG A 29 9.84 10.98 -0.76
C ARG A 29 10.71 11.64 0.29
N HIS A 30 11.59 12.55 -0.14
CA HIS A 30 12.49 13.30 0.76
C HIS A 30 13.28 12.40 1.74
N GLY A 31 13.85 11.29 1.26
CA GLY A 31 14.62 10.35 2.07
C GLY A 31 13.79 9.43 2.97
N ALA A 32 12.46 9.52 2.94
CA ALA A 32 11.56 8.63 3.66
C ALA A 32 10.84 7.66 2.71
N LEU A 33 10.66 6.42 3.15
CA LEU A 33 9.96 5.39 2.40
C LEU A 33 8.46 5.41 2.68
N PHE A 34 7.67 5.23 1.63
CA PHE A 34 6.22 5.16 1.67
C PHE A 34 5.71 3.96 0.86
N VAL A 35 4.56 3.44 1.27
CA VAL A 35 3.81 2.43 0.54
C VAL A 35 2.46 3.01 0.13
N SER A 36 2.13 2.93 -1.17
CA SER A 36 0.76 3.13 -1.62
C SER A 36 0.00 1.81 -1.50
N ALA A 37 -1.07 1.79 -0.72
CA ALA A 37 -1.85 0.58 -0.48
C ALA A 37 -3.36 0.88 -0.44
N LEU A 38 -4.16 -0.09 -0.86
CA LEU A 38 -5.60 -0.04 -0.61
C LEU A 38 -5.86 -0.49 0.83
N ASN A 39 -6.53 0.35 1.61
CA ASN A 39 -7.02 -0.04 2.94
C ASN A 39 -8.30 -0.87 2.78
N LEU A 40 -8.21 -2.16 3.15
CA LEU A 40 -9.30 -3.12 3.03
C LEU A 40 -10.32 -3.01 4.17
N ASN A 41 -9.96 -2.39 5.31
CA ASN A 41 -10.90 -2.16 6.41
C ASN A 41 -11.81 -0.96 6.16
N LYS A 42 -11.51 -0.11 5.17
CA LYS A 42 -12.34 1.05 4.85
C LYS A 42 -13.62 0.61 4.13
N ASN A 43 -14.77 1.13 4.57
CA ASN A 43 -16.04 0.92 3.90
C ASN A 43 -16.14 1.82 2.65
N TRP A 44 -15.91 1.24 1.47
CA TRP A 44 -16.03 1.91 0.18
C TRP A 44 -17.46 1.76 -0.36
N ARG A 45 -18.03 2.81 -0.98
CA ARG A 45 -19.40 2.71 -1.51
C ARG A 45 -19.46 1.98 -2.84
N SER A 46 -18.37 1.96 -3.58
CA SER A 46 -18.20 1.21 -4.84
C SER A 46 -16.73 0.88 -5.10
N ASP A 47 -16.49 -0.02 -6.05
CA ASP A 47 -15.12 -0.34 -6.49
C ASP A 47 -14.43 0.84 -7.19
N GLU A 48 -15.19 1.71 -7.85
CA GLU A 48 -14.68 2.90 -8.54
C GLU A 48 -14.19 3.99 -7.57
N GLU A 49 -14.74 4.01 -6.34
CA GLU A 49 -14.32 4.93 -5.29
C GLU A 49 -13.02 4.50 -4.60
N LYS A 50 -12.58 3.24 -4.77
CA LYS A 50 -11.38 2.72 -4.11
C LYS A 50 -10.15 3.52 -4.52
N ARG A 51 -9.40 4.01 -3.53
CA ARG A 51 -8.16 4.77 -3.72
C ARG A 51 -7.06 4.23 -2.83
N LEU A 52 -5.82 4.31 -3.33
CA LEU A 52 -4.64 4.00 -2.55
C LEU A 52 -4.38 5.13 -1.54
N GLY A 53 -4.22 4.75 -0.28
CA GLY A 53 -3.61 5.62 0.73
C GLY A 53 -2.10 5.57 0.62
N GLN A 54 -1.41 6.61 1.10
CA GLN A 54 0.05 6.63 1.23
C GLN A 54 0.42 6.49 2.70
N PHE A 55 1.13 5.41 3.03
CA PHE A 55 1.51 5.06 4.40
C PHE A 55 3.02 5.17 4.52
N LYS A 56 3.51 5.90 5.53
CA LYS A 56 4.95 5.97 5.79
C LYS A 56 5.43 4.61 6.29
N LEU A 57 6.48 4.06 5.68
CA LEU A 57 6.93 2.68 5.96
C LEU A 57 7.39 2.52 7.41
N ASP A 58 8.05 3.52 7.99
CA ASP A 58 8.49 3.51 9.39
C ASP A 58 7.35 3.70 10.40
N GLY A 59 6.15 4.07 9.94
CA GLY A 59 4.94 4.12 10.75
C GLY A 59 4.15 2.80 10.78
N LEU A 60 4.51 1.83 9.93
CA LEU A 60 3.91 0.50 9.90
C LEU A 60 4.57 -0.38 10.98
N GLY A 61 3.85 -0.60 12.07
CA GLY A 61 4.27 -1.50 13.16
C GLY A 61 3.57 -2.85 13.09
N GLU A 62 4.13 -3.87 13.74
CA GLU A 62 3.54 -5.22 13.82
C GLU A 62 3.13 -5.77 12.43
N THR A 63 3.97 -5.51 11.42
CA THR A 63 3.66 -5.83 10.03
C THR A 63 3.89 -7.31 9.74
N GLU A 64 2.87 -7.99 9.25
CA GLU A 64 2.92 -9.40 8.84
C GLU A 64 2.35 -9.56 7.42
N VAL A 65 3.06 -10.31 6.59
CA VAL A 65 2.62 -10.66 5.23
C VAL A 65 1.76 -11.91 5.32
N THR A 66 0.53 -11.86 4.81
CA THR A 66 -0.38 -13.00 4.85
C THR A 66 -0.25 -13.86 3.60
N ASP A 67 -0.80 -15.08 3.64
CA ASP A 67 -0.91 -15.95 2.46
C ASP A 67 -2.04 -15.56 1.50
N GLU A 68 -2.85 -14.56 1.87
CA GLU A 68 -3.93 -14.06 1.01
C GLU A 68 -3.37 -13.13 -0.06
N ALA A 69 -3.77 -13.36 -1.30
CA ALA A 69 -3.42 -12.48 -2.41
C ALA A 69 -4.45 -11.34 -2.55
N PHE A 70 -4.04 -10.23 -3.14
CA PHE A 70 -4.96 -9.19 -3.60
C PHE A 70 -4.83 -8.97 -5.11
N GLU A 71 -5.94 -8.56 -5.73
CA GLU A 71 -5.93 -8.05 -7.10
C GLU A 71 -5.70 -6.52 -7.08
N PRO A 72 -4.71 -6.01 -7.84
CA PRO A 72 -4.53 -4.56 -7.96
C PRO A 72 -5.78 -3.87 -8.49
N LEU A 73 -5.99 -2.61 -8.10
CA LEU A 73 -7.13 -1.84 -8.61
C LEU A 73 -7.11 -1.79 -10.15
N PRO A 74 -8.26 -1.96 -10.85
CA PRO A 74 -8.29 -2.02 -12.31
C PRO A 74 -7.66 -0.80 -13.01
N MET A 75 -7.77 0.38 -12.40
CA MET A 75 -7.24 1.64 -12.93
C MET A 75 -5.85 1.98 -12.38
N PHE A 76 -5.20 1.08 -11.65
CA PHE A 76 -3.87 1.32 -11.12
C PHE A 76 -2.84 1.30 -12.26
N GLN A 77 -2.04 2.36 -12.33
CA GLN A 77 -0.87 2.45 -13.19
C GLN A 77 0.34 2.77 -12.31
N PRO A 78 1.39 1.92 -12.32
CA PRO A 78 2.61 2.18 -11.58
C PRO A 78 3.23 3.51 -11.98
N ALA A 79 3.27 4.44 -11.04
CA ALA A 79 3.89 5.75 -11.22
C ALA A 79 4.22 6.36 -9.85
N ALA A 80 5.28 7.16 -9.82
CA ALA A 80 5.56 8.03 -8.70
C ALA A 80 4.31 8.89 -8.40
N PRO A 81 3.81 8.95 -7.14
CA PRO A 81 2.60 9.71 -6.84
C PRO A 81 2.74 11.23 -7.07
N SER A 82 3.96 11.76 -7.05
CA SER A 82 4.30 13.12 -7.42
C SER A 82 5.65 13.17 -8.14
N ASP A 83 5.95 14.30 -8.76
CA ASP A 83 7.22 14.59 -9.46
C ASP A 83 8.45 14.56 -8.54
N LYS A 84 8.26 14.73 -7.24
CA LYS A 84 9.32 14.67 -6.21
C LYS A 84 9.53 13.28 -5.64
N ASP A 85 8.72 12.31 -6.04
CA ASP A 85 8.78 10.94 -5.55
C ASP A 85 9.60 10.07 -6.50
N THR A 86 10.34 9.12 -5.94
CA THR A 86 11.04 8.10 -6.72
C THR A 86 10.33 6.77 -6.53
N LEU A 87 9.73 6.23 -7.59
CA LEU A 87 9.13 4.90 -7.57
C LEU A 87 10.24 3.84 -7.41
N LEU A 88 10.07 2.93 -6.45
CA LEU A 88 11.07 1.89 -6.15
C LEU A 88 10.59 0.49 -6.56
N LEU A 89 9.30 0.20 -6.32
CA LEU A 89 8.70 -1.11 -6.61
C LEU A 89 7.19 -0.96 -6.83
N ALA A 90 6.62 -1.72 -7.75
CA ALA A 90 5.18 -1.85 -7.95
C ALA A 90 4.80 -3.28 -8.35
N VAL A 91 3.52 -3.63 -8.20
CA VAL A 91 2.89 -4.92 -8.59
C VAL A 91 2.79 -5.18 -10.09
#